data_AF-A0A1H2Q1B3-F1
#
_entry.id   AF-A0A1H2Q1B3-F1
#
_cell.length_a   1.000
_cell.length_b   1.000
_cell.length_c   1.000
_cell.angle_alpha   90.00
_cell.angle_beta   90.00
_cell.angle_gamma   90.00
#
_symmetry.space_group_name_H-M   'P 1'
#
loop_
_entity.id
_entity.type
_entity.pdbx_description
1 polymer ?
#
loop_
_entity_poly.entity_id
_entity_poly.type
_entity_poly.pdbx_seq_one_letter_code
_entity_poly.pdbx_strand_id
1 'polypeptide(L)'
;MEKSTRFKIGMVWYYREDYDAILRIMTDSHKLPQSFDVWLAEAEQDEDNLKQDGYTVVRTRIDPKMFSGWCRSQGLNADFEARMGFANFIVKQSVGSSHRKHI
;
A
#
# COMPACT_ATOMS: atom_id res chain seq x y z
N MET A 1 7.79 7.21 -31.17
CA MET A 1 7.34 7.74 -29.87
C MET A 1 7.39 6.56 -28.90
N GLU A 2 8.54 6.39 -28.25
CA GLU A 2 8.81 5.27 -27.34
C GLU A 2 7.83 5.34 -26.16
N LYS A 3 7.18 4.20 -25.86
CA LYS A 3 6.21 4.10 -24.77
C LYS A 3 6.94 4.44 -23.48
N SER A 4 6.69 5.63 -22.93
CA SER A 4 7.17 6.00 -21.60
C SER A 4 6.75 4.92 -20.63
N THR A 5 7.71 4.15 -20.13
CA THR A 5 7.50 3.21 -19.05
C THR A 5 7.01 4.01 -17.86
N ARG A 6 5.69 4.07 -17.65
CA ARG A 6 5.11 4.69 -16.46
C ARG A 6 5.56 3.85 -15.28
N PHE A 7 6.38 4.40 -14.40
CA PHE A 7 6.78 3.73 -13.18
C PHE A 7 5.50 3.49 -12.35
N LYS A 8 5.18 2.21 -12.12
CA LYS A 8 4.06 1.82 -11.26
C LYS A 8 4.55 1.81 -9.82
N ILE A 9 3.83 2.49 -8.94
CA ILE A 9 4.10 2.50 -7.50
C ILE A 9 2.89 1.97 -6.76
N GLY A 10 3.14 1.14 -5.73
CA GLY A 10 2.10 0.73 -4.81
C GLY A 10 1.91 1.79 -3.74
N MET A 11 0.67 2.22 -3.55
CA MET A 11 0.29 3.12 -2.46
C MET A 11 -0.64 2.37 -1.52
N VAL A 12 -0.43 2.51 -0.23
CA VAL A 12 -1.30 1.87 0.77
C VAL A 12 -2.69 2.47 0.70
N TRP A 13 -3.70 1.60 0.73
CA TRP A 13 -5.10 2.00 0.76
C TRP A 13 -5.85 1.23 1.84
N TYR A 14 -6.34 1.94 2.86
CA TYR A 14 -7.19 1.38 3.89
C TYR A 14 -8.66 1.54 3.56
N TYR A 15 -9.47 0.72 4.21
CA TYR A 15 -10.92 0.81 4.20
C TYR A 15 -11.40 1.17 5.60
N ARG A 16 -12.56 1.83 5.68
CA ARG A 16 -13.10 2.35 6.95
C ARG A 16 -13.27 1.24 7.99
N GLU A 17 -13.77 0.09 7.55
CA GLU A 17 -14.00 -1.09 8.38
C GLU A 17 -12.72 -1.65 9.02
N ASP A 18 -11.57 -1.45 8.37
CA ASP A 18 -10.28 -2.01 8.81
C ASP A 18 -9.42 -0.97 9.54
N TYR A 19 -9.76 0.32 9.48
CA TYR A 19 -8.87 1.40 9.91
C TYR A 19 -8.48 1.31 11.39
N ASP A 20 -9.46 1.05 12.28
CA ASP A 20 -9.19 0.86 13.70
C ASP A 20 -8.29 -0.37 13.96
N ALA A 21 -8.44 -1.43 13.18
CA ALA A 21 -7.60 -2.61 13.28
C ALA A 21 -6.19 -2.33 12.79
N ILE A 22 -6.04 -1.54 11.72
CA ILE A 22 -4.76 -1.02 11.25
C ILE A 22 -4.06 -0.22 12.35
N LEU A 23 -4.72 0.78 12.94
CA LEU A 23 -4.11 1.61 13.99
C LEU A 23 -3.61 0.77 15.19
N ARG A 24 -4.30 -0.31 15.55
CA ARG A 24 -3.90 -1.20 16.66
C ARG A 24 -2.65 -2.03 16.37
N ILE A 25 -2.41 -2.41 15.12
CA ILE A 25 -1.25 -3.24 14.76
C ILE A 25 -0.01 -2.43 14.42
N MET A 26 -0.17 -1.15 14.08
CA MET A 26 0.94 -0.31 13.65
C MET A 26 1.74 0.18 14.86
N THR A 27 3.05 -0.05 14.84
CA THR A 27 3.96 0.42 15.90
C THR A 27 4.13 1.94 15.91
N ASP A 28 3.86 2.57 14.76
CA ASP A 28 3.92 4.00 14.54
C ASP A 28 2.52 4.63 14.34
N SER A 29 1.48 4.02 14.92
CA SER A 29 0.10 4.50 14.80
C SER A 29 -0.11 5.97 15.21
N HIS A 30 0.76 6.50 16.09
CA HIS A 30 0.79 7.92 16.47
C HIS A 30 1.14 8.87 15.30
N LYS A 31 1.66 8.35 14.18
CA LYS A 31 1.93 9.10 12.94
C LYS A 31 0.79 9.01 11.93
N LEU A 32 -0.21 8.16 12.19
CA LEU A 32 -1.40 8.06 11.36
C LEU A 32 -2.49 8.97 11.92
N PRO A 33 -3.35 9.55 11.06
CA PRO A 33 -4.53 10.25 11.54
C PRO A 33 -5.40 9.37 12.44
N GLN A 34 -6.04 9.95 13.44
CA GLN A 34 -6.96 9.19 14.30
C GLN A 34 -8.29 8.88 13.59
N SER A 35 -8.68 9.72 12.63
CA SER A 35 -9.91 9.55 11.87
C SER A 35 -9.61 9.02 10.47
N PHE A 36 -10.38 8.02 10.07
CA PHE A 36 -10.35 7.50 8.70
C PHE A 36 -10.61 8.61 7.66
N ASP A 37 -11.50 9.56 7.96
CA ASP A 37 -11.85 10.65 7.03
C ASP A 37 -10.67 11.58 6.78
N VAL A 38 -9.88 11.86 7.83
CA VAL A 38 -8.65 12.66 7.70
C VAL A 38 -7.60 11.90 6.91
N TRP A 39 -7.41 10.62 7.22
CA TRP A 39 -6.49 9.77 6.47
C TRP A 39 -6.87 9.63 5.00
N LEU A 40 -8.17 9.50 4.68
CA LEU A 40 -8.64 9.39 3.31
C LEU A 40 -8.32 10.66 2.51
N ALA A 41 -8.56 11.84 3.09
CA ALA A 41 -8.24 13.10 2.44
C ALA A 41 -6.74 13.26 2.17
N GLU A 42 -5.89 12.90 3.14
CA GLU A 42 -4.43 12.90 2.96
C GLU A 42 -3.98 11.89 1.90
N ALA A 43 -4.54 10.68 1.91
CA ALA A 43 -4.21 9.63 0.94
C ALA A 43 -4.66 9.98 -0.48
N GLU A 44 -5.80 10.65 -0.65
CA GLU A 44 -6.24 11.15 -1.96
C GLU A 44 -5.30 12.24 -2.49
N GLN A 45 -4.88 13.17 -1.61
CA GLN A 45 -3.93 14.21 -1.97
C GLN A 45 -2.56 13.64 -2.36
N ASP A 46 -2.04 12.67 -1.61
CA ASP A 46 -0.78 12.00 -1.90
C ASP A 46 -0.83 11.21 -3.21
N GLU A 47 -1.95 10.54 -3.50
CA GLU A 47 -2.15 9.85 -4.78
C GLU A 47 -2.13 10.84 -5.95
N ASP A 48 -2.80 11.98 -5.82
CA ASP A 48 -2.85 12.99 -6.86
C ASP A 48 -1.47 13.61 -7.11
N ASN A 49 -0.69 13.87 -6.05
CA ASN A 49 0.70 14.32 -6.16
C ASN A 49 1.55 13.31 -6.95
N LEU A 50 1.46 12.01 -6.60
CA LEU A 50 2.18 10.96 -7.32
C LEU A 50 1.75 10.84 -8.80
N LYS A 51 0.47 11.01 -9.10
CA LYS A 51 -0.03 11.03 -10.48
C LYS A 51 0.51 12.23 -11.26
N GLN A 52 0.57 13.41 -10.63
CA GLN A 52 1.14 14.62 -11.22
C GLN A 52 2.64 14.47 -11.52
N ASP A 53 3.36 13.76 -10.64
CA ASP A 53 4.76 13.39 -10.84
C ASP A 53 4.98 12.32 -11.94
N GLY A 54 3.91 11.86 -12.59
CA GLY A 54 3.96 10.94 -13.74
C GLY A 54 3.92 9.46 -13.37
N TYR A 55 3.70 9.12 -12.09
CA TYR A 55 3.56 7.74 -11.66
C TYR A 55 2.17 7.18 -12.01
N THR A 56 2.12 5.86 -12.24
CA THR A 56 0.85 5.12 -12.21
C THR A 56 0.68 4.53 -10.82
N VAL A 57 -0.12 5.20 -9.99
CA VAL A 57 -0.42 4.74 -8.63
C VAL A 57 -1.35 3.54 -8.66
N VAL A 58 -0.97 2.49 -7.95
CA VAL A 58 -1.82 1.32 -7.69
C VAL A 58 -2.18 1.34 -6.22
N ARG A 59 -3.45 1.63 -5.92
CA ARG A 59 -4.00 1.52 -4.57
C ARG A 59 -3.97 0.06 -4.13
N THR A 60 -3.18 -0.24 -3.10
CA THR A 60 -2.99 -1.58 -2.55
C THR A 60 -3.69 -1.68 -1.21
N ARG A 61 -4.74 -2.53 -1.15
CA ARG A 61 -5.40 -2.86 0.11
C ARG A 61 -4.43 -3.55 1.06
N ILE A 62 -4.35 -3.04 2.28
CA ILE A 62 -3.69 -3.72 3.40
C ILE A 62 -4.75 -4.39 4.27
N ASP A 63 -4.78 -5.72 4.25
CA ASP A 63 -5.48 -6.49 5.29
C ASP A 63 -4.60 -6.57 6.54
N PRO A 64 -5.10 -6.20 7.73
CA PRO A 64 -4.31 -6.17 8.95
C PRO A 64 -3.66 -7.52 9.32
N LYS A 65 -4.35 -8.65 9.06
CA LYS A 65 -3.86 -9.99 9.41
C LYS A 65 -2.78 -10.44 8.45
N MET A 66 -3.00 -10.29 7.14
CA MET A 66 -2.03 -10.63 6.11
C MET A 66 -0.76 -9.79 6.24
N PHE A 67 -0.91 -8.48 6.46
CA PHE A 67 0.23 -7.58 6.66
C PHE A 67 1.04 -7.94 7.91
N SER A 68 0.37 -8.15 9.04
CA SER A 68 1.04 -8.58 10.29
C SER A 68 1.77 -9.91 10.11
N GLY A 69 1.19 -10.86 9.36
CA GLY A 69 1.83 -12.11 9.00
C GLY A 69 3.09 -11.90 8.14
N TRP A 70 2.98 -11.04 7.13
CA TRP A 70 4.10 -10.69 6.26
C TRP A 70 5.23 -10.01 7.03
N CYS A 71 4.96 -8.98 7.84
CA CYS A 71 5.96 -8.32 8.69
C CYS A 71 6.71 -9.32 9.56
N ARG A 72 6.00 -10.23 10.25
CA ARG A 72 6.62 -11.30 11.05
C ARG A 72 7.51 -12.23 10.22
N SER A 73 7.08 -12.61 9.02
CA SER A 73 7.87 -13.47 8.12
C SER A 73 9.17 -12.81 7.65
N GLN A 74 9.20 -11.47 7.62
CA GLN A 74 10.35 -10.67 7.19
C GLN A 74 11.19 -10.14 8.36
N GLY A 75 10.80 -10.39 9.62
CA GLY A 75 11.43 -9.79 10.80
C GLY A 75 11.28 -8.27 10.88
N LEU A 76 10.21 -7.71 10.28
CA LEU A 76 9.93 -6.28 10.23
C LEU A 76 8.92 -5.87 11.29
N ASN A 77 9.03 -4.62 11.75
CA ASN A 77 7.96 -3.96 12.50
C ASN A 77 6.83 -3.53 11.56
N ALA A 78 5.62 -3.40 12.10
CA ALA A 78 4.47 -2.87 11.38
C ALA A 78 4.51 -1.34 11.39
N ASP A 79 5.42 -0.75 10.61
CA ASP A 79 5.65 0.70 10.52
C ASP A 79 5.50 1.22 9.07
N PHE A 80 5.76 2.51 8.88
CA PHE A 80 5.74 3.17 7.58
C PHE A 80 6.55 2.45 6.50
N GLU A 81 7.79 2.05 6.80
CA GLU A 81 8.68 1.41 5.82
C GLU A 81 8.11 0.05 5.39
N ALA A 82 7.62 -0.74 6.36
CA ALA A 82 6.98 -2.01 6.07
C ALA A 82 5.70 -1.83 5.22
N ARG A 83 4.90 -0.81 5.51
CA ARG A 83 3.70 -0.46 4.74
C ARG A 83 4.01 -0.15 3.27
N MET A 84 5.01 0.70 3.02
CA MET A 84 5.45 1.05 1.67
C MET A 84 6.07 -0.15 0.94
N GLY A 85 6.88 -0.94 1.65
CA GLY A 85 7.47 -2.18 1.13
C GLY A 85 6.39 -3.19 0.72
N PHE A 86 5.39 -3.39 1.57
CA PHE A 86 4.27 -4.29 1.29
C PHE A 86 3.45 -3.83 0.08
N ALA A 87 3.10 -2.55 0.00
CA ALA A 87 2.36 -2.00 -1.14
C ALA A 87 3.07 -2.26 -2.46
N ASN A 88 4.38 -2.02 -2.51
CA ASN A 88 5.21 -2.28 -3.69
C ASN A 88 5.40 -3.77 -3.98
N PHE A 89 5.49 -4.61 -2.94
CA PHE A 89 5.55 -6.06 -3.09
C PHE A 89 4.29 -6.61 -3.78
N ILE A 90 3.10 -6.17 -3.38
CA ILE A 90 1.84 -6.57 -4.03
C ILE A 90 1.78 -6.12 -5.49
N VAL A 91 2.22 -4.89 -5.79
CA VAL A 91 2.29 -4.40 -7.19
C VAL A 91 3.26 -5.21 -8.03
N LYS A 92 4.44 -5.57 -7.51
CA LYS A 92 5.39 -6.44 -8.23
C LYS A 92 4.80 -7.82 -8.51
N GLN A 93 4.05 -8.40 -7.58
CA GLN A 93 3.42 -9.71 -7.77
C GLN A 93 2.26 -9.70 -8.78
N SER A 94 1.52 -8.60 -8.87
CA SER A 94 0.44 -8.47 -9.88
C SER A 94 0.99 -8.31 -11.31
N VAL A 95 2.18 -7.74 -11.46
CA VAL A 95 2.90 -7.65 -12.75
C VAL A 95 3.53 -8.99 -13.14
N GLY A 96 3.90 -9.84 -12.18
CA GLY A 96 4.50 -11.17 -12.42
C GLY A 96 3.52 -12.34 -12.64
N SER A 97 2.21 -12.15 -12.40
CA SER A 97 1.23 -13.26 -12.46
C SER A 97 0.49 -13.39 -13.79
N SER A 98 0.88 -12.64 -14.84
CA SER A 98 0.31 -12.81 -16.19
C SER A 98 1.07 -13.86 -17.02
N HIS A 99 1.27 -15.07 -16.46
CA HIS A 99 1.46 -16.31 -17.23
C HIS A 99 1.39 -17.55 -16.32
N ARG A 100 0.17 -17.98 -15.99
CA ARG A 100 -0.14 -19.40 -15.78
C ARG A 100 -1.62 -19.65 -16.09
N LYS A 101 -1.96 -19.62 -17.38
CA LYS A 101 -2.88 -20.64 -17.92
C LYS A 101 -1.98 -21.74 -18.46
N HIS A 102 -2.21 -22.98 -18.02
CA HIS A 102 -1.61 -24.28 -18.39
C HIS A 102 -1.53 -25.04 -17.05
N ILE A 103 -2.29 -26.08 -16.75
CA ILE A 103 -3.04 -27.09 -17.52
C ILE A 103 -4.27 -27.46 -16.69
#